data_AF-A0A4Y9PD44-F1
#
_entry.id   AF-A0A4Y9PD44-F1
#
_cell.length_a   1.000
_cell.length_b   1.000
_cell.length_c   1.000
_cell.angle_alpha   90.00
_cell.angle_beta   90.00
_cell.angle_gamma   90.00
#
_symmetry.space_group_name_H-M   'P 1'
#
loop_
_entity.id
_entity.type
_entity.pdbx_description
1 polymer ?
#
loop_
_entity_poly.entity_id
_entity_poly.type
_entity_poly.pdbx_seq_one_letter_code
_entity_poly.pdbx_strand_id
1 'polypeptide(L)'
;MSSPYTGATAAGADPSGYADPNPQNYAADYSGNVGTPTTEAGRPDVEGVSVGQLMGEVAKDLSTLMRQELELAKVEVKAEAKKAGTGAGLFGAAGFAGYMVLMFLSIALWWALSHLVGHSWSALIVAVLWGIVGAVAFSMGKKKFKEVNPKPERTVETLSQVPNALKPN
;
A
#
# COMPACT_ATOMS: atom_id res chain seq x y z
N MET A 1 -31.20 -57.80 6.31
CA MET A 1 -30.26 -58.21 5.26
C MET A 1 -29.45 -56.99 4.88
N SER A 2 -28.24 -56.94 5.40
CA SER A 2 -27.19 -55.97 5.11
C SER A 2 -26.65 -56.22 3.71
N SER A 3 -26.41 -55.16 2.94
CA SER A 3 -25.58 -55.23 1.75
C SER A 3 -24.66 -54.02 1.69
N PRO A 4 -23.43 -54.22 1.19
CA PRO A 4 -22.24 -53.56 1.72
C PRO A 4 -21.87 -52.32 0.92
N TYR A 5 -21.39 -51.31 1.62
CA TYR A 5 -20.73 -50.15 1.02
C TYR A 5 -19.48 -50.64 0.29
N THR A 6 -19.55 -50.64 -1.03
CA THR A 6 -18.50 -51.12 -1.94
C THR A 6 -17.50 -49.99 -2.16
N GLY A 7 -16.22 -50.29 -1.94
CA GLY A 7 -15.12 -49.34 -2.08
C GLY A 7 -14.98 -48.81 -3.51
N ALA A 8 -14.79 -47.50 -3.60
CA ALA A 8 -14.16 -46.87 -4.74
C ALA A 8 -12.82 -46.30 -4.26
N THR A 9 -11.75 -47.02 -4.56
CA THR A 9 -10.37 -46.56 -4.50
C THR A 9 -10.17 -45.54 -5.62
N ALA A 10 -10.03 -44.26 -5.27
CA ALA A 10 -9.52 -43.26 -6.19
C ALA A 10 -8.01 -43.16 -6.01
N ALA A 11 -7.33 -43.37 -7.13
CA ALA A 11 -5.89 -43.39 -7.31
C ALA A 11 -5.22 -42.09 -6.86
N GLY A 12 -3.94 -42.23 -6.50
CA GLY A 12 -3.07 -41.17 -6.05
C GLY A 12 -3.12 -39.93 -6.94
N ALA A 13 -3.39 -38.81 -6.28
CA ALA A 13 -2.89 -37.50 -6.67
C ALA A 13 -2.76 -36.75 -5.35
N ASP A 14 -1.51 -36.62 -4.91
CA ASP A 14 -1.14 -35.82 -3.76
C ASP A 14 -0.78 -34.43 -4.29
N PRO A 15 -1.56 -33.37 -4.03
CA PRO A 15 -1.08 -32.00 -4.19
C PRO A 15 -0.93 -31.35 -2.80
N SER A 16 -0.62 -32.14 -1.77
CA SER A 16 -0.29 -31.64 -0.44
C SER A 16 1.15 -31.12 -0.45
N GLY A 17 1.37 -29.98 -1.10
CA GLY A 17 2.58 -29.16 -0.92
C GLY A 17 2.68 -28.54 0.48
N TYR A 18 1.95 -29.09 1.45
CA TYR A 18 2.09 -28.78 2.86
C TYR A 18 3.03 -29.81 3.46
N ALA A 19 4.33 -29.54 3.35
CA ALA A 19 5.30 -30.20 4.20
C ALA A 19 4.95 -29.82 5.63
N ASP A 20 4.57 -30.80 6.45
CA ASP A 20 4.41 -30.62 7.89
C ASP A 20 5.70 -29.95 8.40
N PRO A 21 5.64 -28.73 8.95
CA PRO A 21 6.80 -28.18 9.62
C PRO A 21 7.11 -29.13 10.77
N ASN A 22 8.31 -29.69 10.73
CA ASN A 22 8.88 -30.50 11.78
C ASN A 22 8.43 -29.95 13.15
N PRO A 23 7.83 -30.75 14.05
CA PRO A 23 7.54 -30.33 15.41
C PRO A 23 8.85 -30.25 16.22
N GLN A 24 9.80 -29.48 15.71
CA GLN A 24 10.92 -28.96 16.46
C GLN A 24 10.32 -27.98 17.46
N ASN A 25 10.18 -28.45 18.70
CA ASN A 25 10.03 -27.68 19.94
C ASN A 25 10.12 -26.16 19.76
N TYR A 26 9.05 -25.52 19.29
CA TYR A 26 8.95 -24.06 19.24
C TYR A 26 8.93 -23.46 20.65
N ALA A 27 8.76 -24.29 21.69
CA ALA A 27 8.89 -23.93 23.09
C ALA A 27 10.34 -23.84 23.59
N ALA A 28 11.34 -24.31 22.83
CA ALA A 28 12.73 -24.37 23.30
C ALA A 28 13.59 -23.15 22.91
N ASP A 29 13.17 -22.36 21.91
CA ASP A 29 14.06 -21.35 21.30
C ASP A 29 13.75 -19.89 21.70
N TYR A 30 12.76 -19.67 22.58
CA TYR A 30 12.52 -18.37 23.23
C TYR A 30 13.03 -18.35 24.68
N SER A 31 14.05 -19.14 25.01
CA SER A 31 14.84 -18.91 26.22
C SER A 31 15.90 -17.83 25.97
N GLY A 32 15.43 -16.65 25.59
CA GLY A 32 16.23 -15.43 25.65
C GLY A 32 16.48 -15.10 27.10
N ASN A 33 17.37 -15.84 27.75
CA ASN A 33 18.00 -15.59 29.05
C ASN A 33 17.25 -14.56 29.92
N VAL A 34 16.03 -14.84 30.36
CA VAL A 34 15.35 -14.06 31.41
C VAL A 34 15.86 -14.57 32.74
N GLY A 35 17.18 -14.46 32.92
CA GLY A 35 17.84 -14.74 34.17
C GLY A 35 17.68 -13.53 35.08
N THR A 36 16.48 -13.30 35.60
CA THR A 36 16.43 -12.73 36.95
C THR A 36 17.04 -13.81 37.83
N PRO A 37 18.25 -13.63 38.40
CA PRO A 37 18.76 -14.60 39.36
C PRO A 37 17.68 -14.73 40.44
N THR A 38 17.14 -15.92 40.64
CA THR A 38 16.15 -16.16 41.68
C THR A 38 16.88 -16.83 42.83
N THR A 39 16.71 -16.30 44.03
CA THR A 39 17.13 -16.97 45.26
C THR A 39 16.49 -18.36 45.34
N GLU A 40 17.05 -19.25 46.16
CA GLU A 40 16.56 -20.61 46.39
C GLU A 40 15.07 -20.67 46.82
N ALA A 41 14.51 -19.54 47.29
CA ALA A 41 13.09 -19.34 47.62
C ALA A 41 12.22 -18.82 46.46
N GLY A 42 12.73 -18.75 45.23
CA GLY A 42 11.99 -18.30 44.03
C GLY A 42 11.75 -16.79 43.95
N ARG A 43 12.45 -15.98 44.77
CA ARG A 43 12.33 -14.52 44.77
C ARG A 43 13.44 -13.88 43.92
N PRO A 44 13.16 -12.82 43.15
CA PRO A 44 14.18 -12.12 42.36
C PRO A 44 15.30 -11.62 43.29
N ASP A 45 16.51 -12.09 43.03
CA ASP A 45 17.75 -11.74 43.72
C ASP A 45 18.26 -10.40 43.17
N VAL A 46 17.85 -9.33 43.84
CA VAL A 46 18.20 -7.95 43.48
C VAL A 46 19.44 -7.45 44.22
N GLU A 47 20.04 -8.25 45.10
CA GLU A 47 21.16 -7.81 45.95
C GLU A 47 22.46 -7.54 45.16
N GLY A 48 22.56 -8.00 43.90
CA GLY A 48 23.73 -7.79 43.03
C GLY A 48 23.48 -7.04 41.72
N VAL A 49 22.24 -6.62 41.43
CA VAL A 49 21.89 -6.00 40.14
C VAL A 49 22.10 -4.50 40.20
N SER A 50 23.08 -3.99 39.45
CA SER A 50 23.35 -2.55 39.41
C SER A 50 22.24 -1.78 38.67
N VAL A 51 21.99 -0.54 39.06
CA VAL A 51 21.04 0.38 38.38
C VAL A 51 21.37 0.53 36.89
N GLY A 52 22.66 0.48 36.54
CA GLY A 52 23.12 0.53 35.15
C GLY A 52 22.68 -0.70 34.33
N GLN A 53 22.58 -1.86 34.98
CA GLN A 53 22.16 -3.11 34.33
C GLN A 53 20.64 -3.09 34.08
N LEU A 54 19.84 -2.64 35.05
CA LEU A 54 18.39 -2.46 34.89
C LEU A 54 18.05 -1.44 33.78
N MET A 55 18.79 -0.33 33.72
CA MET A 55 18.61 0.66 32.65
C MET A 55 19.00 0.11 31.27
N GLY A 56 20.03 -0.76 31.23
CA GLY A 56 20.42 -1.48 30.01
C GLY A 56 19.34 -2.45 29.52
N GLU A 57 18.70 -3.19 30.43
CA GLU A 57 17.57 -4.07 30.14
C GLU A 57 16.37 -3.27 29.57
N VAL A 58 15.98 -2.17 30.23
CA VAL A 58 14.87 -1.32 29.76
C VAL A 58 15.17 -0.70 28.39
N ALA A 59 16.39 -0.23 28.16
CA ALA A 59 16.80 0.31 26.85
C ALA A 59 16.73 -0.76 25.76
N LYS A 60 17.07 -2.01 26.09
CA LYS A 60 16.98 -3.15 25.17
C LYS A 60 15.53 -3.54 24.88
N ASP A 61 14.65 -3.50 25.87
CA ASP A 61 13.22 -3.78 25.69
C ASP A 61 12.54 -2.70 24.84
N LEU A 62 12.84 -1.42 25.09
CA LEU A 62 12.35 -0.30 24.28
C LEU A 62 12.86 -0.40 22.83
N SER A 63 14.13 -0.79 22.63
CA SER A 63 14.70 -1.02 21.30
C SER A 63 13.98 -2.16 20.56
N THR A 64 13.64 -3.22 21.30
CA THR A 64 12.86 -4.35 20.78
C THR A 64 11.46 -3.93 20.36
N LEU A 65 10.74 -3.16 21.21
CA LEU A 65 9.41 -2.63 20.88
C LEU A 65 9.44 -1.70 19.67
N MET A 66 10.40 -0.77 19.62
CA MET A 66 10.57 0.13 18.47
C MET A 66 10.80 -0.64 17.17
N ARG A 67 11.61 -1.71 17.20
CA ARG A 67 11.81 -2.57 16.03
C ARG A 67 10.52 -3.29 15.63
N GLN A 68 9.74 -3.80 16.58
CA GLN A 68 8.48 -4.48 16.31
C GLN A 68 7.43 -3.53 15.70
N GLU A 69 7.29 -2.32 16.25
CA GLU A 69 6.40 -1.29 15.71
C GLU A 69 6.81 -0.88 14.29
N LEU A 70 8.11 -0.75 14.02
CA LEU A 70 8.62 -0.48 12.67
C LEU A 70 8.39 -1.65 11.71
N GLU A 71 8.55 -2.89 12.17
CA GLU A 71 8.26 -4.07 11.36
C GLU A 71 6.78 -4.17 11.01
N LEU A 72 5.90 -3.91 11.98
CA LEU A 72 4.45 -3.87 11.77
C LEU A 72 4.06 -2.74 10.81
N ALA A 73 4.53 -1.52 11.06
CA ALA A 73 4.29 -0.37 10.19
C ALA A 73 4.79 -0.64 8.77
N LYS A 74 5.94 -1.31 8.61
CA LYS A 74 6.45 -1.70 7.30
C LYS A 74 5.53 -2.70 6.59
N VAL A 75 4.95 -3.66 7.30
CA VAL A 75 3.98 -4.61 6.74
C VAL A 75 2.71 -3.89 6.31
N GLU A 76 2.17 -3.02 7.17
CA GLU A 76 0.95 -2.25 6.89
C GLU A 76 1.14 -1.29 5.71
N VAL A 77 2.22 -0.50 5.72
CA VAL A 77 2.58 0.39 4.60
C VAL A 77 2.76 -0.41 3.31
N LYS A 78 3.37 -1.60 3.35
CA LYS A 78 3.51 -2.45 2.15
C LYS A 78 2.15 -2.94 1.64
N ALA A 79 1.24 -3.33 2.53
CA ALA A 79 -0.10 -3.77 2.17
C ALA A 79 -0.90 -2.62 1.53
N GLU A 80 -0.87 -1.44 2.15
CA GLU A 80 -1.53 -0.23 1.63
C GLU A 80 -0.90 0.23 0.32
N ALA A 81 0.43 0.22 0.19
CA ALA A 81 1.12 0.54 -1.05
C ALA A 81 0.76 -0.43 -2.18
N LYS A 82 0.62 -1.72 -1.89
CA LYS A 82 0.17 -2.71 -2.89
C LYS A 82 -1.27 -2.43 -3.32
N LYS A 83 -2.17 -2.11 -2.39
CA LYS A 83 -3.56 -1.78 -2.68
C LYS A 83 -3.67 -0.51 -3.51
N ALA A 84 -2.98 0.56 -3.10
CA ALA A 84 -2.90 1.81 -3.84
C ALA A 84 -2.27 1.62 -5.23
N GLY A 85 -1.19 0.86 -5.34
CA GLY A 85 -0.54 0.53 -6.61
C GLY A 85 -1.43 -0.28 -7.55
N THR A 86 -2.17 -1.27 -7.01
CA THR A 86 -3.17 -2.03 -7.79
C THR A 86 -4.29 -1.12 -8.26
N GLY A 87 -4.82 -0.27 -7.38
CA GLY A 87 -5.86 0.70 -7.74
C GLY A 87 -5.40 1.67 -8.81
N ALA A 88 -4.21 2.25 -8.66
CA ALA A 88 -3.60 3.13 -9.66
C ALA A 88 -3.38 2.42 -11.00
N GLY A 89 -2.93 1.16 -10.98
CA GLY A 89 -2.77 0.33 -12.17
C GLY A 89 -4.11 0.09 -12.90
N LEU A 90 -5.17 -0.26 -12.15
CA LEU A 90 -6.51 -0.46 -12.70
C LEU A 90 -7.10 0.84 -13.27
N PHE A 91 -6.93 1.97 -12.58
CA PHE A 91 -7.35 3.28 -13.11
C PHE A 91 -6.57 3.67 -14.37
N GLY A 92 -5.27 3.37 -14.42
CA GLY A 92 -4.46 3.55 -15.62
C GLY A 92 -4.97 2.71 -16.80
N ALA A 93 -5.25 1.43 -16.56
CA ALA A 93 -5.81 0.53 -17.57
C ALA A 93 -7.20 0.99 -18.04
N ALA A 94 -8.07 1.41 -17.11
CA ALA A 94 -9.39 1.95 -17.45
C ALA A 94 -9.29 3.24 -18.27
N GLY A 95 -8.37 4.13 -17.93
CA GLY A 95 -8.09 5.34 -18.70
C GLY A 95 -7.63 5.03 -20.13
N PHE A 96 -6.70 4.09 -20.28
CA PHE A 96 -6.24 3.64 -21.60
C PHE A 96 -7.34 2.97 -22.41
N ALA A 97 -8.12 2.07 -21.80
CA ALA A 97 -9.25 1.42 -22.45
C ALA A 97 -10.31 2.44 -22.90
N GLY A 98 -10.63 3.42 -22.03
CA GLY A 98 -11.53 4.53 -22.37
C GLY A 98 -11.01 5.36 -23.54
N TYR A 99 -9.71 5.66 -23.58
CA TYR A 99 -9.08 6.34 -24.71
C TYR A 99 -9.19 5.52 -26.01
N MET A 100 -8.94 4.21 -25.98
CA MET A 100 -9.12 3.32 -27.13
C MET A 100 -10.57 3.32 -27.64
N VAL A 101 -11.55 3.24 -26.75
CA VAL A 101 -12.98 3.32 -27.10
C VAL A 101 -13.29 4.63 -27.81
N LEU A 102 -12.85 5.77 -27.27
CA LEU A 102 -13.08 7.08 -27.89
C LEU A 102 -12.41 7.19 -29.27
N MET A 103 -11.22 6.60 -29.45
CA MET A 103 -10.53 6.58 -30.73
C MET A 103 -11.30 5.76 -31.77
N PHE A 104 -11.75 4.55 -31.43
CA PHE A 104 -12.56 3.73 -32.35
C PHE A 104 -13.93 4.37 -32.65
N LEU A 105 -14.59 4.98 -31.65
CA LEU A 105 -15.81 5.74 -31.88
C LEU A 105 -15.59 6.93 -32.83
N SER A 106 -14.44 7.59 -32.75
CA SER A 106 -14.10 8.69 -33.66
C SER A 106 -13.93 8.22 -35.09
N ILE A 107 -13.25 7.08 -35.30
CA ILE A 107 -13.10 6.46 -36.62
C ILE A 107 -14.45 6.01 -37.16
N ALA A 108 -15.26 5.34 -36.33
CA ALA A 108 -16.59 4.89 -36.69
C ALA A 108 -17.50 6.06 -37.06
N LEU A 109 -17.46 7.16 -36.29
CA LEU A 109 -18.21 8.37 -36.57
C LEU A 109 -17.77 9.03 -37.88
N TRP A 110 -16.46 9.14 -38.12
CA TRP A 110 -15.94 9.64 -39.40
C TRP A 110 -16.48 8.78 -40.55
N TRP A 111 -16.33 7.46 -40.48
CA TRP A 111 -16.77 6.55 -41.53
C TRP A 111 -18.29 6.59 -41.74
N ALA A 112 -19.08 6.71 -40.67
CA ALA A 112 -20.52 6.90 -40.77
C ALA A 112 -20.88 8.21 -41.49
N LEU A 113 -20.25 9.33 -41.08
CA LEU A 113 -20.48 10.64 -41.70
C LEU A 113 -19.99 10.71 -43.14
N SER A 114 -18.97 9.94 -43.53
CA SER A 114 -18.44 10.00 -44.89
C SER A 114 -19.45 9.55 -45.93
N HIS A 115 -20.40 8.70 -45.55
CA HIS A 115 -21.52 8.29 -46.41
C HIS A 115 -22.55 9.40 -46.64
N LEU A 116 -22.62 10.40 -45.75
CA LEU A 116 -23.60 11.50 -45.82
C LEU A 116 -23.00 12.77 -46.43
N VAL A 117 -21.79 13.14 -46.03
CA VAL A 117 -21.18 14.45 -46.38
C VAL A 117 -19.79 14.33 -47.04
N GLY A 118 -19.31 13.11 -47.28
CA GLY A 118 -17.99 12.85 -47.84
C GLY A 118 -16.85 12.88 -46.81
N HIS A 119 -15.71 12.27 -47.16
CA HIS A 119 -14.60 12.04 -46.22
C HIS A 119 -13.99 13.33 -45.66
N SER A 120 -13.79 14.36 -46.49
CA SER A 120 -13.13 15.61 -46.08
C SER A 120 -13.97 16.40 -45.06
N TRP A 121 -15.27 16.53 -45.30
CA TRP A 121 -16.18 17.24 -44.39
C TRP A 121 -16.41 16.47 -43.10
N SER A 122 -16.44 15.14 -43.17
CA SER A 122 -16.53 14.28 -41.98
C SER A 122 -15.32 14.47 -41.06
N ALA A 123 -14.12 14.55 -41.64
CA ALA A 123 -12.89 14.83 -40.90
C ALA A 123 -12.98 16.15 -40.11
N LEU A 124 -13.45 17.22 -40.77
CA LEU A 124 -13.60 18.53 -40.16
C LEU A 124 -14.63 18.52 -39.02
N ILE A 125 -15.76 17.84 -39.20
CA ILE A 125 -16.78 17.71 -38.15
C ILE A 125 -16.21 17.01 -36.90
N VAL A 126 -15.53 15.87 -37.10
CA VAL A 126 -14.91 15.12 -35.98
C VAL A 126 -13.79 15.95 -35.33
N ALA A 127 -13.01 16.70 -36.10
CA ALA A 127 -11.98 17.60 -35.57
C ALA A 127 -12.58 18.73 -34.73
N VAL A 128 -13.66 19.36 -35.19
CA VAL A 128 -14.37 20.41 -34.43
C VAL A 128 -14.95 19.83 -33.13
N LEU A 129 -15.54 18.64 -33.18
CA LEU A 129 -16.05 17.94 -32.00
C LEU A 129 -14.95 17.76 -30.94
N TRP A 130 -13.78 17.23 -31.33
CA TRP A 130 -12.65 17.09 -30.42
C TRP A 130 -12.06 18.43 -29.98
N GLY A 131 -12.09 19.45 -30.83
CA GLY A 131 -11.71 20.82 -30.47
C GLY A 131 -12.58 21.37 -29.34
N ILE A 132 -13.90 21.14 -29.38
CA ILE A 132 -14.83 21.54 -28.31
C ILE A 132 -14.52 20.77 -27.02
N VAL A 133 -14.38 19.44 -27.11
CA VAL A 133 -14.03 18.60 -25.95
C VAL A 133 -12.72 19.09 -25.31
N GLY A 134 -11.69 19.35 -26.13
CA GLY A 134 -10.40 19.88 -25.68
C GLY A 134 -10.52 21.26 -25.03
N ALA A 135 -11.29 22.17 -25.61
CA ALA A 135 -11.50 23.50 -25.05
C ALA A 135 -12.19 23.46 -23.68
N VAL A 136 -13.18 22.58 -23.52
CA VAL A 136 -13.87 22.37 -22.23
C VAL A 136 -12.91 21.76 -21.20
N ALA A 137 -12.22 20.68 -21.56
CA ALA A 137 -11.26 20.02 -20.67
C ALA A 137 -10.13 20.98 -20.22
N PHE A 138 -9.56 21.74 -21.15
CA PHE A 138 -8.57 22.77 -20.86
C PHE A 138 -9.11 23.84 -19.90
N SER A 139 -10.35 24.30 -20.13
CA SER A 139 -10.98 25.31 -19.28
C SER A 139 -11.22 24.80 -17.85
N MET A 140 -11.66 23.54 -17.71
CA MET A 140 -11.84 22.89 -16.41
C MET A 140 -10.50 22.68 -15.70
N GLY A 141 -9.50 22.15 -16.40
CA GLY A 141 -8.15 21.95 -15.88
C GLY A 141 -7.51 23.25 -15.41
N LYS A 142 -7.66 24.32 -16.20
CA LYS A 142 -7.18 25.67 -15.84
C LYS A 142 -7.84 26.20 -14.56
N LYS A 143 -9.15 25.98 -14.37
CA LYS A 143 -9.84 26.38 -13.13
C LYS A 143 -9.31 25.59 -11.93
N LYS A 144 -9.20 24.27 -12.06
CA LYS A 144 -8.70 23.42 -10.99
C LYS A 144 -7.26 23.73 -10.61
N PHE A 145 -6.41 24.01 -11.60
CA PHE A 145 -5.02 24.40 -11.35
C PHE A 145 -4.90 25.74 -10.62
N LYS A 146 -5.78 26.70 -10.92
CA LYS A 146 -5.82 28.00 -10.22
C LYS A 146 -6.29 27.88 -8.76
N GLU A 147 -7.07 26.84 -8.43
CA GLU A 147 -7.53 26.57 -7.07
C GLU A 147 -6.47 25.88 -6.21
N VAL A 148 -5.41 25.32 -6.83
CA VAL A 148 -4.30 24.71 -6.09
C VAL A 148 -3.42 25.82 -5.53
N ASN A 149 -3.46 26.01 -4.21
CA ASN A 149 -2.57 26.91 -3.49
C ASN A 149 -1.30 26.13 -3.09
N PRO A 150 -0.13 26.33 -3.75
CA PRO A 150 1.07 25.53 -3.51
C PRO A 150 1.77 25.87 -2.18
N LYS A 151 1.35 26.95 -1.49
CA LYS A 151 1.86 27.28 -0.17
C LYS A 151 0.98 26.61 0.89
N PRO A 152 1.52 25.68 1.70
CA PRO A 152 0.84 25.26 2.92
C PRO A 152 0.82 26.44 3.89
N GLU A 153 -0.27 27.21 3.90
CA GLU A 153 -0.41 28.46 4.67
C GLU A 153 -0.05 28.25 6.15
N ARG A 154 -0.39 27.07 6.71
CA ARG A 154 -0.10 26.71 8.11
C ARG A 154 1.37 26.40 8.40
N THR A 155 2.11 25.87 7.42
CA THR A 155 3.53 25.53 7.60
C THR A 155 4.41 26.77 7.50
N VAL A 156 4.06 27.71 6.62
CA VAL A 156 4.82 28.97 6.48
C VAL A 156 4.63 29.89 7.69
N GLU A 157 3.43 29.91 8.27
CA GLU A 157 3.14 30.69 9.49
C GLU A 157 3.86 30.14 10.73
N THR A 158 4.00 28.82 10.84
CA THR A 158 4.76 28.19 11.93
C THR A 158 6.27 28.41 11.77
N LEU A 159 6.81 28.32 10.56
CA LEU A 159 8.24 28.52 10.29
C LEU A 159 8.66 30.00 10.40
N SER A 160 7.76 30.96 10.14
CA SER A 160 8.04 32.40 10.27
C SER A 160 7.98 32.94 11.70
N GLN A 161 7.50 32.15 12.67
CA GLN A 161 7.51 32.47 14.10
C GLN A 161 8.81 32.05 14.81
N VAL A 162 9.58 31.10 14.24
CA VAL A 162 10.85 30.60 14.79
C VAL A 162 12.11 31.48 14.58
N PRO A 163 12.19 32.47 13.67
CA PRO A 163 13.46 33.19 13.44
C PRO A 163 13.86 34.14 14.59
N ASN A 164 12.95 34.48 15.51
CA ASN A 164 13.29 35.34 16.66
C ASN A 164 13.91 34.57 17.84
N ALA A 165 13.89 33.23 17.84
CA ALA A 165 14.47 32.41 18.91
C ALA A 165 15.93 31.97 18.65
N LEU A 166 16.46 32.21 17.44
CA LEU A 166 17.81 31.81 17.01
C LEU A 166 18.74 33.00 16.71
N LYS A 167 18.59 34.11 17.44
CA LYS A 167 19.64 35.13 17.52
C LYS A 167 20.52 34.84 18.74
N PRO A 168 21.71 34.25 18.58
CA PRO A 168 22.69 34.20 19.67
C PRO A 168 23.14 35.63 20.00
N ASN A 169 23.14 35.97 21.30
CA ASN A 169 23.82 37.17 21.81
C ASN A 169 25.31 36.90 21.93
#